data_AF-A0A8X6HPV4-F1
#
_entry.id   AF-A0A8X6HPV4-F1
#
_cell.length_a   1.000
_cell.length_b   1.000
_cell.length_c   1.000
_cell.angle_alpha   90.00
_cell.angle_beta   90.00
_cell.angle_gamma   90.00
#
_symmetry.space_group_name_H-M   'P 1'
#
loop_
_entity.id
_entity.type
_entity.pdbx_description
1 polymer ?
#
loop_
_entity_poly.entity_id
_entity_poly.type
_entity_poly.pdbx_seq_one_letter_code
_entity_poly.pdbx_strand_id
1 'polypeptide(L)'
;MLSSGDSIGVFQLESSGMREALIKLKPDCIEDIIALISLYRPGPMDNIPTYVARKHGLEKPDYIHPLLEEVLKETFGGNNLPRTSDGNSPYSFRV
;
A
#
# COMPACT_ATOMS: atom_id res chain seq x y z
N MET A 1 5.88 0.65 -20.27
CA MET A 1 5.62 2.11 -20.34
C MET A 1 5.59 2.72 -18.94
N LEU A 2 4.57 2.44 -18.12
CA LEU A 2 4.46 2.96 -16.74
C LEU A 2 5.57 2.49 -15.79
N SER A 3 5.93 1.22 -15.82
CA SER A 3 6.99 0.64 -14.98
C SER A 3 8.41 1.16 -15.32
N SER A 4 8.56 1.85 -16.45
CA SER A 4 9.81 2.47 -16.91
C SER A 4 9.87 3.96 -16.54
N GLY A 5 8.84 4.51 -15.90
CA GLY A 5 8.75 5.94 -15.54
C GLY A 5 8.33 6.86 -16.70
N ASP A 6 7.98 6.30 -17.86
CA ASP A 6 7.57 7.07 -19.02
C ASP A 6 6.07 7.41 -18.92
N SER A 7 5.76 8.35 -18.03
CA SER A 7 4.39 8.81 -17.71
C SER A 7 4.18 10.30 -18.04
N ILE A 8 4.99 10.86 -18.95
CA ILE A 8 4.79 12.24 -19.44
C ILE A 8 3.46 12.30 -20.19
N GLY A 9 2.58 13.23 -19.79
CA GLY A 9 1.24 13.38 -20.35
C GLY A 9 0.18 12.41 -19.82
N VAL A 10 0.50 11.64 -18.78
CA VAL A 10 -0.48 10.79 -18.07
C VAL A 10 -0.98 11.52 -16.84
N PHE A 11 -2.25 11.95 -16.88
CA PHE A 11 -2.91 12.67 -15.81
C PHE A 11 -2.63 12.05 -14.42
N GLN A 12 -2.24 12.89 -13.45
CA GLN A 12 -1.83 12.55 -12.08
C GLN A 12 -0.48 11.84 -11.90
N LEU A 13 0.14 11.31 -12.95
CA LEU A 13 1.36 10.51 -12.86
C LEU A 13 2.63 11.23 -13.34
N GLU A 14 2.57 12.55 -13.52
CA GLU A 14 3.62 13.32 -14.19
C GLU A 14 4.73 13.82 -13.28
N SER A 15 4.48 13.89 -11.97
CA SER A 15 5.47 14.43 -11.04
C SER A 15 6.69 13.52 -10.92
N SER A 16 7.86 14.11 -10.68
CA SER A 16 9.14 13.37 -10.55
C SER A 16 9.08 12.32 -9.44
N GLY A 17 8.52 12.67 -8.28
CA GLY A 17 8.38 11.72 -7.18
C GLY A 17 7.34 10.63 -7.44
N MET A 18 6.27 10.93 -8.17
CA MET A 18 5.27 9.93 -8.56
C MET A 18 5.87 8.93 -9.55
N ARG A 19 6.68 9.40 -10.50
CA ARG A 19 7.44 8.55 -11.43
C ARG A 19 8.40 7.61 -10.72
N GLU A 20 9.16 8.11 -9.75
CA GLU A 20 10.04 7.25 -8.95
C GLU A 20 9.26 6.16 -8.21
N ALA A 21 8.12 6.52 -7.61
CA ALA A 21 7.26 5.56 -6.93
C ALA A 21 6.68 4.52 -7.91
N LEU A 22 6.26 4.94 -9.10
CA LEU A 22 5.83 4.08 -10.21
C LEU A 22 6.90 3.07 -10.65
N ILE A 23 8.15 3.52 -10.82
CA ILE A 23 9.27 2.67 -11.22
C ILE A 23 9.56 1.62 -10.15
N LYS A 24 9.53 2.01 -8.87
CA LYS A 24 9.73 1.09 -7.73
C LYS A 24 8.58 0.10 -7.61
N LEU A 25 7.35 0.57 -7.82
CA LEU A 25 6.14 -0.25 -7.72
C LEU A 25 6.04 -1.29 -8.82
N LYS A 26 6.45 -0.95 -10.05
CA LYS A 26 6.24 -1.76 -11.26
C LYS A 26 4.80 -2.27 -11.33
N PRO A 27 3.80 -1.39 -11.53
CA PRO A 27 2.40 -1.80 -11.60
C PRO A 27 2.20 -2.77 -12.77
N ASP A 28 1.46 -3.84 -12.51
CA ASP A 28 1.05 -4.87 -13.48
C ASP A 28 -0.48 -4.95 -13.62
N CYS A 29 -1.22 -4.30 -12.72
CA CYS A 29 -2.67 -4.16 -12.75
C CYS A 29 -3.12 -2.71 -12.48
N ILE A 30 -4.41 -2.43 -12.64
CA ILE A 30 -4.97 -1.07 -12.44
C ILE A 30 -5.11 -0.72 -10.96
N GLU A 31 -5.30 -1.73 -10.12
CA GLU A 31 -5.44 -1.64 -8.67
C GLU A 31 -4.19 -1.01 -8.04
N ASP A 32 -3.00 -1.31 -8.58
CA ASP A 32 -1.76 -0.67 -8.16
C ASP A 32 -1.71 0.83 -8.44
N ILE A 33 -2.30 1.27 -9.55
CA ILE A 33 -2.35 2.70 -9.89
C ILE A 33 -3.28 3.41 -8.90
N ILE A 34 -4.43 2.79 -8.59
CA ILE A 34 -5.38 3.30 -7.61
C ILE A 34 -4.72 3.37 -6.22
N ALA A 35 -4.02 2.30 -5.80
CA ALA A 35 -3.30 2.25 -4.54
C ALA A 35 -2.20 3.32 -4.47
N LEU A 36 -1.42 3.48 -5.53
CA LEU A 36 -0.36 4.48 -5.59
C LEU A 36 -0.91 5.90 -5.49
N ILE A 37 -1.96 6.25 -6.24
CA ILE A 37 -2.61 7.57 -6.16
C ILE A 37 -3.19 7.81 -4.75
N SER A 38 -3.71 6.78 -4.11
CA SER A 38 -4.25 6.86 -2.74
C SER A 38 -3.15 7.10 -1.71
N LEU A 39 -2.00 6.43 -1.87
CA LEU A 39 -0.85 6.51 -0.98
C LEU A 39 -0.01 7.77 -1.20
N TYR A 40 -0.03 8.38 -2.38
CA TYR A 40 0.75 9.58 -2.71
C TYR A 40 0.11 10.87 -2.14
N ARG A 41 -0.15 10.85 -0.83
CA ARG A 41 -0.71 11.96 -0.04
C ARG A 41 0.12 12.15 1.24
N PRO A 42 0.18 13.36 1.83
CA PRO A 42 0.89 13.60 3.08
C PRO A 42 0.34 12.70 4.20
N GLY A 43 1.20 11.92 4.85
CA GLY A 43 0.85 10.89 5.83
C GLY A 43 0.96 9.47 5.25
N PRO A 44 0.08 9.05 4.34
CA PRO A 44 0.13 7.71 3.72
C PRO A 44 1.36 7.46 2.83
N MET A 45 2.07 8.49 2.37
CA MET A 45 3.24 8.36 1.48
C MET A 45 4.36 7.52 2.11
N ASP A 46 4.46 7.54 3.44
CA ASP A 46 5.44 6.75 4.20
C ASP A 46 5.20 5.23 4.08
N ASN A 47 3.99 4.82 3.68
CA ASN A 47 3.63 3.42 3.49
C ASN A 47 3.89 2.92 2.06
N ILE A 48 4.29 3.79 1.12
CA ILE A 48 4.63 3.38 -0.26
C ILE A 48 5.73 2.29 -0.27
N PRO A 49 6.85 2.42 0.48
CA PRO A 49 7.88 1.38 0.51
C PRO A 49 7.35 0.04 1.02
N THR A 50 6.49 0.06 2.05
CA THR A 50 5.86 -1.14 2.61
C THR A 50 4.91 -1.81 1.61
N TYR A 51 4.09 -1.02 0.89
CA TYR A 51 3.23 -1.54 -0.17
C TYR A 51 4.05 -2.21 -1.28
N VAL A 52 5.14 -1.56 -1.72
CA VAL A 52 6.07 -2.11 -2.71
C VAL A 52 6.73 -3.40 -2.20
N ALA A 53 7.17 -3.45 -0.94
CA ALA A 53 7.79 -4.64 -0.35
C ALA A 53 6.81 -5.83 -0.27
N ARG A 54 5.55 -5.58 0.12
CA ARG A 54 4.50 -6.61 0.16
C ARG A 54 4.12 -7.11 -1.22
N LYS A 55 4.01 -6.20 -2.20
CA LYS A 55 3.75 -6.54 -3.60
C LYS A 55 4.83 -7.47 -4.16
N HIS A 56 6.11 -7.17 -3.93
CA HIS A 56 7.23 -8.00 -4.40
C HIS A 56 7.48 -9.24 -3.52
N GLY A 57 6.62 -9.52 -2.53
CA GLY A 57 6.74 -10.67 -1.65
C GLY A 57 7.92 -10.61 -0.68
N LEU A 58 8.55 -9.44 -0.51
CA LEU A 58 9.64 -9.20 0.43
C LEU A 58 9.15 -9.11 1.88
N GLU A 59 7.88 -8.73 2.07
CA GLU A 59 7.22 -8.62 3.37
C GLU A 59 5.88 -9.36 3.32
N LYS A 60 5.54 -10.12 4.38
CA LYS A 60 4.22 -10.75 4.48
C LYS A 60 3.20 -9.74 4.99
N PRO A 61 2.03 -9.59 4.33
CA PRO A 61 0.96 -8.78 4.87
C PRO A 61 0.48 -9.37 6.20
N ASP A 62 0.38 -8.51 7.22
CA ASP A 62 -0.09 -8.89 8.56
C ASP A 62 -1.55 -8.45 8.75
N TYR A 63 -2.46 -9.41 8.83
CA TYR A 63 -3.88 -9.15 9.01
C TYR A 63 -4.27 -9.30 10.47
N ILE A 64 -5.01 -8.31 11.00
CA ILE A 64 -5.49 -8.31 12.39
C ILE A 64 -6.49 -9.46 12.63
N HIS A 65 -7.29 -9.79 11.62
CA HIS A 65 -8.34 -10.80 11.70
C HIS A 65 -8.48 -11.53 10.35
N PRO A 66 -8.73 -12.86 10.33
CA PRO A 66 -8.87 -13.63 9.09
C PRO A 66 -9.94 -13.09 8.12
N LEU A 67 -11.03 -12.52 8.64
CA LEU A 67 -12.08 -11.87 7.81
C LEU A 67 -11.58 -10.65 7.04
N LEU A 68 -10.50 -9.99 7.51
CA LEU A 68 -9.90 -8.86 6.84
C LEU A 68 -8.95 -9.30 5.73
N GLU A 69 -8.52 -10.57 5.71
CA GLU A 69 -7.64 -11.10 4.67
C GLU A 69 -8.34 -11.02 3.31
N GLU A 70 -9.60 -11.45 3.19
CA GLU A 70 -10.32 -11.42 1.90
C GLU A 70 -10.49 -10.01 1.34
N VAL A 71 -10.64 -9.00 2.20
CA VAL A 71 -10.87 -7.61 1.79
C VAL A 71 -9.56 -6.85 1.56
N LEU A 72 -8.52 -7.13 2.34
CA LEU A 72 -7.24 -6.40 2.31
C LEU A 72 -6.18 -7.08 1.46
N LYS A 73 -6.45 -8.27 0.91
CA LYS A 73 -5.53 -9.00 0.02
C LYS A 73 -5.10 -8.17 -1.19
N GLU A 74 -6.00 -7.37 -1.75
CA GLU A 74 -5.71 -6.55 -2.93
C GLU A 74 -4.89 -5.31 -2.62
N THR A 75 -4.92 -4.82 -1.38
CA THR A 75 -4.24 -3.58 -0.98
C THR A 75 -3.05 -3.80 -0.04
N PHE A 76 -2.73 -5.07 0.24
CA PHE A 76 -1.69 -5.48 1.18
C PHE A 76 -1.79 -4.76 2.53
N GLY A 77 -3.04 -4.53 2.99
CA GLY A 77 -3.35 -3.78 4.20
C GLY A 77 -2.80 -4.48 5.43
N GLY A 78 -1.67 -3.99 5.92
CA GLY A 78 -0.97 -4.53 7.08
C GLY A 78 -0.63 -3.41 8.05
N ASN A 79 -1.06 -3.60 9.28
CA ASN A 79 -0.99 -2.64 10.35
C ASN A 79 0.48 -2.36 10.74
N ASN A 80 0.90 -1.10 10.66
CA ASN A 80 2.06 -0.58 11.41
C ASN A 80 1.68 -0.21 12.84
N LEU A 81 0.74 -0.95 13.46
CA LEU A 81 0.40 -0.75 14.86
C LEU A 81 1.28 -1.67 15.71
N PRO A 82 1.99 -1.14 16.73
CA PRO A 82 2.85 -1.94 17.58
C PRO A 82 2.01 -3.06 18.19
N ARG A 83 2.41 -4.31 17.93
CA ARG A 83 1.85 -5.48 18.60
C ARG A 83 2.11 -5.33 20.10
N THR A 84 1.12 -4.86 20.85
CA THR A 84 1.14 -4.99 22.30
C THR A 84 1.05 -6.49 22.60
N SER A 85 2.10 -7.04 23.19
CA SER A 85 2.22 -8.43 23.63
C SER A 85 1.26 -8.81 24.76
N ASP A 86 0.35 -7.92 25.12
CA ASP A 86 -0.66 -8.10 26.15
C ASP A 86 -2.01 -8.23 25.45
N GLY A 87 -2.68 -9.38 25.65
CA GLY A 87 -3.96 -9.74 25.05
C GLY A 87 -5.15 -8.89 25.50
N ASN A 88 -5.00 -7.57 25.54
CA ASN A 88 -6.05 -6.62 25.86
C ASN A 88 -6.11 -5.55 24.78
N SER A 89 -6.80 -5.87 23.67
CA SER A 89 -7.15 -4.88 22.65
C SER A 89 -8.09 -3.83 23.25
N PRO A 90 -7.76 -2.53 23.20
CA PRO A 90 -8.69 -1.46 23.60
C PRO A 90 -9.85 -1.26 22.62
N TYR A 91 -9.88 -2.00 21.51
CA TYR A 91 -10.95 -1.91 20.51
C TYR A 91 -12.02 -2.98 20.77
N SER A 92 -12.69 -2.90 21.92
CA SER A 92 -14.01 -3.52 22.07
C SER A 92 -15.03 -2.65 21.33
N PHE A 93 -15.31 -2.98 20.06
CA PHE A 93 -16.53 -2.50 19.42
C PHE A 93 -17.72 -3.20 20.08
N ARG A 94 -18.35 -2.53 21.05
CA ARG A 94 -19.74 -2.79 21.41
C ARG A 94 -20.62 -2.15 20.34
N VAL A 95 -21.29 -2.99 19.56
CA VAL A 95 -22.62 -2.71 19.00
C VAL A 95 -23.45 -3.96 19.21
#